data_AF-A0AB38RQI2-F1
#
_entry.id   AF-A0AB38RQI2-F1
#
_cell.length_a   1.000
_cell.length_b   1.000
_cell.length_c   1.000
_cell.angle_alpha   90.00
_cell.angle_beta   90.00
_cell.angle_gamma   90.00
#
_symmetry.space_group_name_H-M   'P 1'
#
loop_
_entity.id
_entity.type
_entity.pdbx_description
1 polymer ?
#
loop_
_entity_poly.entity_id
_entity_poly.type
_entity_poly.pdbx_seq_one_letter_code
_entity_poly.pdbx_strand_id
1 'polypeptide(L)'
;MLTISHSAVDGTLIDGTSRGDGSGEVLRAHGWRWFRSIAMWGMRGSRDRAPRVRLIDMTADALRAQGFEVEISIDATARPAVEVEADRIDRQAERVAALELKAERRSDRAEQAWKAEHRAVEALPPGGEPIKIGHHSEQRHRRALDTAHRRLGQAVSAQNDARQTQRRAESAAATTEARYSPVTVKNRIDKLHADQRADQRERDGHERTLFVLGDTKQVEQFPPAQGAYRELLEGRIAKREDQISYWEAVRAQQIESGKATNYGPDTISKGDLVQWSGGWYPVVRVNKKSVTIPSIVGGSWTDTMPYHKLSGHKRRDEGAQTAAAGTVSEETCS
;
A
#
# COMPACT_ATOMS: atom_id res chain seq x y z
N MET A 1 38.57 5.17 0.09
CA MET A 1 37.71 5.50 -1.04
C MET A 1 36.30 5.01 -0.75
N LEU A 2 35.29 5.87 -0.93
CA LEU A 2 33.88 5.54 -0.80
C LEU A 2 33.23 5.58 -2.19
N THR A 3 32.33 4.65 -2.48
CA THR A 3 31.65 4.61 -3.79
C THR A 3 30.15 4.67 -3.57
N ILE A 4 29.51 5.73 -4.05
CA ILE A 4 28.05 5.85 -4.11
C ILE A 4 27.58 5.28 -5.44
N SER A 5 26.84 4.17 -5.38
CA SER A 5 26.27 3.53 -6.56
C SER A 5 24.75 3.68 -6.61
N HIS A 6 24.20 3.83 -7.80
CA HIS A 6 22.77 3.72 -8.06
C HIS A 6 22.49 2.80 -9.24
N SER A 7 21.61 1.82 -9.03
CA SER A 7 20.98 1.03 -10.09
C SER A 7 19.48 0.89 -9.80
N ALA A 8 18.67 0.58 -10.81
CA ALA A 8 17.26 0.28 -10.58
C ALA A 8 17.08 -0.95 -9.67
N VAL A 9 17.93 -1.97 -9.83
CA VAL A 9 17.89 -3.22 -9.05
C VAL A 9 18.19 -2.95 -7.58
N ASP A 10 19.30 -2.31 -7.25
CA ASP A 10 19.80 -2.21 -5.88
C ASP A 10 19.34 -0.94 -5.16
N GLY A 11 18.97 0.08 -5.94
CA GLY A 11 18.70 1.42 -5.46
C GLY A 11 20.01 2.17 -5.23
N THR A 12 19.98 3.17 -4.34
CA THR A 12 21.15 3.97 -4.00
C THR A 12 21.82 3.43 -2.75
N LEU A 13 23.06 2.96 -2.90
CA LEU A 13 23.90 2.38 -1.87
C LEU A 13 25.25 3.11 -1.80
N ILE A 14 25.97 2.93 -0.70
CA ILE A 14 27.35 3.40 -0.56
C ILE A 14 28.20 2.27 0.01
N ASP A 15 29.32 2.03 -0.65
CA ASP A 15 30.34 1.05 -0.26
C ASP A 15 31.62 1.73 0.25
N GLY A 16 32.48 0.96 0.92
CA GLY A 16 33.76 1.42 1.48
C GLY A 16 33.66 2.05 2.87
N THR A 17 32.45 2.12 3.46
CA THR A 17 32.26 2.66 4.82
C THR A 17 32.69 1.67 5.89
N SER A 18 33.31 2.15 6.96
CA SER A 18 33.72 1.36 8.12
C SER A 18 33.08 1.87 9.41
N ARG A 19 32.90 0.97 10.39
CA ARG A 19 32.33 1.39 11.69
C ARG A 19 33.30 2.33 12.41
N GLY A 20 32.84 3.54 12.70
CA GLY A 20 33.61 4.53 13.45
C GLY A 20 34.57 5.38 12.61
N ASP A 21 34.48 5.30 11.28
CA ASP A 21 35.29 6.13 10.37
C ASP A 21 34.79 7.59 10.26
N GLY A 22 33.60 7.91 10.77
CA GLY A 22 32.95 9.23 10.68
C GLY A 22 31.95 9.37 9.53
N SER A 23 31.99 8.49 8.51
CA SER A 23 31.09 8.54 7.35
C SER A 23 29.62 8.36 7.76
N GLY A 24 29.36 7.50 8.75
CA GLY A 24 28.01 7.20 9.23
C GLY A 24 27.27 8.38 9.87
N GLU A 25 27.97 9.41 10.36
CA GLU A 25 27.34 10.63 10.89
C GLU A 25 26.84 11.52 9.75
N VAL A 26 27.68 11.74 8.74
CA VAL A 26 27.32 12.46 7.50
C VAL A 26 26.15 11.76 6.82
N LEU A 27 26.22 10.44 6.64
CA LEU A 27 25.18 9.66 6.00
C LEU A 27 23.83 9.80 6.73
N ARG A 28 23.81 9.74 8.07
CA ARG A 28 22.58 9.96 8.86
C ARG A 28 22.01 11.36 8.69
N ALA A 29 22.86 12.39 8.68
CA ALA A 29 22.43 13.77 8.49
C ALA A 29 21.74 13.96 7.13
N HIS A 30 22.18 13.23 6.09
CA HIS A 30 21.58 13.23 4.76
C HIS A 30 20.45 12.19 4.57
N GLY A 31 19.97 11.57 5.66
CA GLY A 31 18.81 10.67 5.64
C GLY A 31 19.08 9.24 5.14
N TRP A 32 20.35 8.85 5.01
CA TRP A 32 20.73 7.47 4.72
C TRP A 32 20.46 6.57 5.92
N ARG A 33 20.26 5.28 5.65
CA ARG A 33 20.00 4.28 6.69
C ARG A 33 20.90 3.08 6.52
N TRP A 34 21.35 2.54 7.65
CA TRP A 34 22.03 1.25 7.68
C TRP A 34 21.04 0.11 7.47
N PHE A 35 21.25 -0.67 6.41
CA PHE A 35 20.46 -1.86 6.08
C PHE A 35 21.18 -3.11 6.60
N ARG A 36 20.70 -3.63 7.74
CA ARG A 36 21.29 -4.80 8.40
C ARG A 36 21.33 -6.06 7.54
N SER A 37 20.38 -6.21 6.60
CA SER A 37 20.28 -7.40 5.75
C SER A 37 21.37 -7.51 4.68
N ILE A 38 21.92 -6.37 4.25
CA ILE A 38 22.99 -6.31 3.23
C ILE A 38 24.27 -5.69 3.78
N ALA A 39 24.28 -5.34 5.08
CA ALA A 39 25.41 -4.70 5.77
C ALA A 39 25.95 -3.46 5.04
N MET A 40 25.06 -2.61 4.50
CA MET A 40 25.43 -1.39 3.79
C MET A 40 24.54 -0.21 4.19
N TRP A 41 25.05 1.00 3.97
CA TRP A 41 24.24 2.21 4.00
C TRP A 41 23.50 2.37 2.67
N GLY A 42 22.24 2.82 2.75
CA GLY A 42 21.47 3.11 1.56
C GLY A 42 20.29 4.05 1.77
N MET A 43 19.73 4.51 0.66
CA MET A 43 18.52 5.35 0.66
C MET A 43 17.26 4.48 0.60
N ARG A 44 16.36 4.63 1.58
CA ARG A 44 15.12 3.86 1.63
C ARG A 44 14.19 4.20 0.47
N GLY A 45 13.73 3.17 -0.25
CA GLY A 45 12.75 3.33 -1.33
C GLY A 45 13.33 3.95 -2.60
N SER A 46 14.62 3.76 -2.84
CA SER A 46 15.35 4.17 -4.05
C SER A 46 15.28 3.12 -5.18
N ARG A 47 15.14 1.83 -4.85
CA ARG A 47 14.94 0.73 -5.82
C ARG A 47 13.80 1.02 -6.78
N ASP A 48 14.00 0.70 -8.05
CA ASP A 48 13.08 0.89 -9.17
C ASP A 48 12.59 2.36 -9.35
N ARG A 49 13.32 3.33 -8.82
CA ARG A 49 13.06 4.78 -8.96
C ARG A 49 14.24 5.48 -9.58
N ALA A 50 13.97 6.64 -10.20
CA ALA A 50 15.02 7.48 -10.73
C ALA A 50 16.00 7.92 -9.61
N PRO A 51 17.29 8.05 -9.92
CA PRO A 51 18.29 8.49 -8.95
C PRO A 51 17.94 9.86 -8.39
N ARG A 52 18.10 10.03 -7.08
CA ARG A 52 17.97 11.33 -6.43
C ARG A 52 19.28 12.10 -6.56
N VAL A 53 19.66 12.43 -7.80
CA VAL A 53 20.97 12.99 -8.16
C VAL A 53 21.39 14.12 -7.22
N ARG A 54 20.54 15.13 -7.03
CA ARG A 54 20.81 16.23 -6.07
C ARG A 54 21.17 15.77 -4.65
N LEU A 55 20.48 14.77 -4.10
CA LEU A 55 20.77 14.27 -2.76
C LEU A 55 22.07 13.44 -2.73
N ILE A 56 22.34 12.69 -3.79
CA ILE A 56 23.60 11.96 -3.98
C ILE A 56 24.76 12.96 -3.99
N ASP A 57 24.68 14.00 -4.81
CA ASP A 57 25.72 15.03 -4.93
C ASP A 57 25.93 15.74 -3.59
N MET A 58 24.86 16.19 -2.95
CA MET A 58 24.95 16.83 -1.62
C MET A 58 25.60 15.92 -0.57
N THR A 59 25.34 14.62 -0.62
CA THR A 59 25.96 13.66 0.32
C THR A 59 27.45 13.48 -0.02
N ALA A 60 27.77 13.34 -1.32
CA ALA A 60 29.14 13.18 -1.77
C ALA A 60 29.99 14.40 -1.40
N ASP A 61 29.47 15.61 -1.58
CA ASP A 61 30.15 16.85 -1.21
C ASP A 61 30.38 16.94 0.30
N ALA A 62 29.40 16.56 1.12
CA ALA A 62 29.54 16.53 2.57
C ALA A 62 30.58 15.51 3.04
N LEU A 63 30.67 14.35 2.39
CA LEU A 63 31.70 13.34 2.66
C LEU A 63 33.08 13.83 2.22
N ARG A 64 33.20 14.43 1.03
CA ARG A 64 34.46 15.02 0.56
C ARG A 64 34.96 16.13 1.48
N ALA A 65 34.06 16.96 2.01
CA ALA A 65 34.41 17.99 3.00
C ALA A 65 34.99 17.42 4.30
N GLN A 66 34.70 16.16 4.63
CA GLN A 66 35.28 15.43 5.78
C GLN A 66 36.56 14.66 5.41
N GLY A 67 37.11 14.89 4.21
CA GLY A 67 38.37 14.27 3.75
C GLY A 67 38.21 12.89 3.12
N PHE A 68 36.98 12.41 2.89
CA PHE A 68 36.76 11.16 2.17
C PHE A 68 36.90 11.35 0.66
N GLU A 69 37.62 10.45 0.00
CA GLU A 69 37.56 10.32 -1.46
C GLU A 69 36.26 9.61 -1.85
N VAL A 70 35.42 10.25 -2.68
CA VAL A 70 34.09 9.74 -3.06
C VAL A 70 33.91 9.67 -4.57
N GLU A 71 33.65 8.46 -5.05
CA GLU A 71 33.25 8.15 -6.42
C GLU A 71 31.72 8.02 -6.53
N ILE A 72 31.14 8.47 -7.65
CA ILE A 72 29.70 8.36 -7.92
C ILE A 72 29.51 7.59 -9.22
N SER A 73 28.75 6.49 -9.16
CA SER A 73 28.39 5.67 -10.32
C SER A 73 26.87 5.55 -10.40
N ILE A 74 26.26 6.06 -11.47
CA ILE A 74 24.80 6.10 -11.63
C ILE A 74 24.42 5.41 -12.92
N ASP A 75 23.72 4.29 -12.79
CA ASP A 75 22.91 3.69 -13.86
C ASP A 75 21.45 4.08 -13.66
N ALA A 76 20.97 5.00 -14.49
CA ALA A 76 19.59 5.49 -14.47
C ALA A 76 18.63 4.66 -15.33
N THR A 77 19.08 3.54 -15.90
CA THR A 77 18.28 2.70 -16.79
C THR A 77 17.10 2.11 -16.04
N ALA A 78 15.88 2.39 -16.53
CA ALA A 78 14.68 1.84 -15.95
C ALA A 78 14.52 0.37 -16.35
N ARG A 79 14.15 -0.47 -15.39
CA ARG A 79 13.76 -1.85 -15.66
C ARG A 79 12.33 -1.93 -16.20
N PRO A 80 12.02 -2.93 -17.04
CA PRO A 80 10.66 -3.22 -17.46
C PRO A 80 9.71 -3.42 -16.27
N ALA A 81 8.49 -2.89 -16.38
CA ALA A 81 7.46 -2.93 -15.35
C ALA A 81 7.08 -4.36 -14.98
N VAL A 82 7.13 -5.28 -15.94
CA VAL A 82 6.90 -6.71 -15.71
C VAL A 82 7.90 -7.30 -14.73
N GLU A 83 9.19 -7.02 -14.88
CA GLU A 83 10.23 -7.51 -13.97
C GLU A 83 10.12 -6.83 -12.60
N VAL A 84 9.89 -5.52 -12.59
CA VAL A 84 9.75 -4.75 -11.33
C VAL A 84 8.58 -5.27 -10.50
N GLU A 85 7.45 -5.59 -11.14
CA GLU A 85 6.28 -6.10 -10.45
C GLU A 85 6.43 -7.58 -10.06
N ALA A 86 7.13 -8.41 -10.85
CA ALA A 86 7.49 -9.77 -10.47
C ALA A 86 8.39 -9.78 -9.21
N ASP A 87 9.50 -9.06 -9.22
CA ASP A 87 10.41 -8.94 -8.06
C ASP A 87 9.71 -8.37 -6.82
N ARG A 88 8.71 -7.50 -7.03
CA ARG A 88 7.91 -6.95 -5.93
C ARG A 88 7.01 -8.02 -5.32
N ILE A 89 6.39 -8.87 -6.14
CA ILE A 89 5.57 -10.00 -5.68
C ILE A 89 6.45 -10.98 -4.91
N ASP A 90 7.61 -11.34 -5.43
CA ASP A 90 8.51 -12.31 -4.80
C ASP A 90 8.99 -11.83 -3.43
N ARG A 91 9.47 -10.58 -3.34
CA ARG A 91 9.85 -9.98 -2.05
C ARG A 91 8.68 -9.88 -1.07
N GLN A 92 7.47 -9.66 -1.56
CA GLN A 92 6.29 -9.65 -0.70
C GLN A 92 5.97 -11.06 -0.20
N ALA A 93 6.09 -12.08 -1.04
CA ALA A 93 5.91 -13.49 -0.67
C ALA A 93 6.96 -13.92 0.38
N GLU A 94 8.24 -13.61 0.18
CA GLU A 94 9.31 -13.86 1.17
C GLU A 94 9.02 -13.17 2.50
N ARG A 95 8.54 -11.92 2.46
CA ARG A 95 8.15 -11.18 3.66
C ARG A 95 6.99 -11.84 4.38
N VAL A 96 5.99 -12.32 3.65
CA VAL A 96 4.84 -13.04 4.22
C VAL A 96 5.30 -14.32 4.90
N ALA A 97 6.06 -15.17 4.19
CA ALA A 97 6.60 -16.41 4.74
C ALA A 97 7.43 -16.18 6.02
N ALA A 98 8.29 -15.16 6.03
CA ALA A 98 9.09 -14.80 7.20
C ALA A 98 8.22 -14.33 8.39
N LEU A 99 7.11 -13.63 8.12
CA LEU A 99 6.17 -13.19 9.15
C LEU A 99 5.31 -14.33 9.68
N GLU A 100 4.90 -15.27 8.84
CA GLU A 100 4.17 -16.48 9.23
C GLU A 100 5.01 -17.36 10.15
N LEU A 101 6.26 -17.67 9.75
CA LEU A 101 7.19 -18.40 10.61
C LEU A 101 7.46 -17.68 11.94
N LYS A 102 7.40 -16.34 11.94
CA LYS A 102 7.52 -15.55 13.18
C LYS A 102 6.24 -15.64 14.01
N ALA A 103 5.07 -15.65 13.39
CA ALA A 103 3.78 -15.78 14.07
C ALA A 103 3.65 -17.15 14.74
N GLU A 104 4.02 -18.22 14.04
CA GLU A 104 4.06 -19.60 14.55
C GLU A 104 4.92 -19.68 15.82
N ARG A 105 6.19 -19.26 15.75
CA ARG A 105 7.09 -19.22 16.93
C ARG A 105 6.53 -18.42 18.11
N ARG A 106 5.73 -17.38 17.84
CA ARG A 106 5.08 -16.58 18.90
C ARG A 106 3.84 -17.28 19.46
N SER A 107 3.11 -18.01 18.62
CA SER A 107 2.01 -18.88 19.04
C SER A 107 2.51 -19.98 19.97
N ASP A 108 3.58 -20.70 19.59
CA ASP A 108 4.18 -21.76 20.41
C ASP A 108 4.63 -21.23 21.78
N ARG A 109 5.25 -20.04 21.78
CA ARG A 109 5.66 -19.37 23.02
C ARG A 109 4.46 -19.01 23.90
N ALA A 110 3.35 -18.58 23.30
CA ALA A 110 2.12 -18.29 24.04
C ALA A 110 1.53 -19.57 24.65
N GLU A 111 1.48 -20.66 23.88
CA GLU A 111 1.00 -21.96 24.37
C GLU A 111 1.89 -22.49 25.52
N GLN A 112 3.21 -22.40 25.39
CA GLN A 112 4.14 -22.76 26.47
C GLN A 112 3.94 -21.89 27.71
N ALA A 113 3.67 -20.60 27.55
CA ALA A 113 3.40 -19.70 28.67
C ALA A 113 2.08 -20.05 29.38
N TRP A 114 1.03 -20.40 28.64
CA TRP A 114 -0.24 -20.90 29.21
C TRP A 114 -0.06 -22.24 29.92
N LYS A 115 0.68 -23.20 29.35
CA LYS A 115 1.02 -24.45 30.03
C LYS A 115 1.79 -24.21 31.34
N ALA A 116 2.68 -23.23 31.37
CA ALA A 116 3.42 -22.85 32.58
C ALA A 116 2.54 -22.14 33.62
N GLU A 117 1.54 -21.39 33.17
CA GLU A 117 0.52 -20.77 34.03
C GLU A 117 -0.37 -21.84 34.66
N HIS A 118 -0.92 -22.77 33.87
CA HIS A 118 -1.75 -23.86 34.37
C HIS A 118 -1.03 -24.67 35.46
N ARG A 119 0.24 -25.04 35.24
CA ARG A 119 1.05 -25.72 36.27
C ARG A 119 1.26 -24.88 37.54
N ALA A 120 1.36 -23.57 37.41
CA ALA A 120 1.50 -22.67 38.57
C ALA A 120 0.18 -22.56 39.35
N VAL A 121 -0.96 -22.58 38.66
CA VAL A 121 -2.30 -22.62 39.27
C VAL A 121 -2.55 -23.96 39.94
N GLU A 122 -2.22 -25.09 39.30
CA GLU A 122 -2.33 -26.43 39.88
C GLU A 122 -1.49 -26.60 41.16
N ALA A 123 -0.41 -25.84 41.30
CA ALA A 123 0.43 -25.85 42.50
C ALA A 123 -0.14 -25.01 43.67
N LEU A 124 -1.25 -24.29 43.46
CA LEU A 124 -1.92 -23.55 44.53
C LEU A 124 -2.64 -24.49 45.50
N PRO A 125 -2.79 -24.10 46.78
CA PRO A 125 -3.60 -24.86 47.72
C PRO A 125 -5.03 -25.08 47.19
N PRO A 126 -5.57 -26.31 47.31
CA PRO A 126 -6.88 -26.64 46.76
C PRO A 126 -7.99 -25.83 47.43
N GLY A 127 -9.05 -25.53 46.68
CA GLY A 127 -10.26 -24.90 47.22
C GLY A 127 -10.10 -23.43 47.66
N GLY A 128 -9.01 -22.75 47.31
CA GLY A 128 -8.81 -21.35 47.67
C GLY A 128 -8.61 -21.13 49.17
N GLU A 129 -7.91 -22.05 49.85
CA GLU A 129 -7.59 -21.96 51.27
C GLU A 129 -7.06 -20.55 51.63
N PRO A 130 -7.54 -19.88 52.69
CA PRO A 130 -6.98 -18.61 53.11
C PRO A 130 -5.51 -18.72 53.54
N ILE A 131 -4.75 -17.64 53.39
CA ILE A 131 -3.37 -17.57 53.91
C ILE A 131 -3.40 -17.59 55.43
N LYS A 132 -2.83 -18.63 56.03
CA LYS A 132 -2.63 -18.75 57.49
C LYS A 132 -1.50 -17.82 57.95
N ILE A 133 -1.86 -16.62 58.42
CA ILE A 133 -0.90 -15.60 58.90
C ILE A 133 -0.19 -16.10 60.18
N GLY A 134 1.13 -15.96 60.25
CA GLY A 134 1.97 -16.42 61.36
C GLY A 134 2.33 -17.91 61.34
N HIS A 135 1.85 -18.67 60.35
CA HIS A 135 2.15 -20.10 60.21
C HIS A 135 3.38 -20.32 59.32
N HIS A 136 4.15 -21.39 59.55
CA HIS A 136 5.36 -21.71 58.78
C HIS A 136 5.11 -21.87 57.26
N SER A 137 3.87 -22.13 56.84
CA SER A 137 3.46 -22.26 55.43
C SER A 137 3.09 -20.93 54.74
N GLU A 138 2.97 -19.83 55.49
CA GLU A 138 2.54 -18.52 55.00
C GLU A 138 3.37 -18.04 53.81
N GLN A 139 4.69 -18.08 53.94
CA GLN A 139 5.61 -17.61 52.90
C GLN A 139 5.52 -18.44 51.62
N ARG A 140 5.33 -19.76 51.75
CA ARG A 140 5.13 -20.67 50.61
C ARG A 140 3.83 -20.34 49.87
N HIS A 141 2.75 -20.10 50.60
CA HIS A 141 1.46 -19.74 50.00
C HIS A 141 1.56 -18.43 49.22
N ARG A 142 2.10 -17.36 49.83
CA ARG A 142 2.29 -16.07 49.14
C ARG A 142 3.13 -16.21 47.87
N ARG A 143 4.22 -16.97 47.91
CA ARG A 143 5.07 -17.23 46.73
C ARG A 143 4.35 -17.98 45.62
N ALA A 144 3.48 -18.93 45.97
CA ALA A 144 2.70 -19.69 44.99
C ALA A 144 1.70 -18.77 44.27
N LEU A 145 0.97 -17.92 45.01
CA LEU A 145 0.06 -16.91 44.43
C LEU A 145 0.80 -15.89 43.54
N ASP A 146 1.93 -15.35 44.02
CA ASP A 146 2.75 -14.42 43.23
C ASP A 146 3.27 -15.08 41.94
N THR A 147 3.69 -16.34 42.03
CA THR A 147 4.13 -17.12 40.87
C THR A 147 2.99 -17.31 39.87
N ALA A 148 1.81 -17.73 40.31
CA ALA A 148 0.64 -17.90 39.45
C ALA A 148 0.26 -16.58 38.77
N HIS A 149 0.17 -15.48 39.53
CA HIS A 149 -0.15 -14.15 38.99
C HIS A 149 0.88 -13.67 37.96
N ARG A 150 2.18 -13.84 38.25
CA ARG A 150 3.26 -13.49 37.31
C ARG A 150 3.20 -14.35 36.04
N ARG A 151 2.89 -15.65 36.15
CA ARG A 151 2.76 -16.54 34.99
C ARG A 151 1.56 -16.17 34.14
N LEU A 152 0.44 -15.79 34.74
CA LEU A 152 -0.73 -15.25 34.04
C LEU A 152 -0.37 -14.00 33.22
N GLY A 153 0.30 -13.02 33.85
CA GLY A 153 0.76 -11.82 33.13
C GLY A 153 1.69 -12.15 31.94
N GLN A 154 2.60 -13.11 32.12
CA GLN A 154 3.49 -13.59 31.05
C GLN A 154 2.71 -14.28 29.92
N ALA A 155 1.72 -15.12 30.23
CA ALA A 155 0.89 -15.81 29.26
C ALA A 155 0.02 -14.84 28.45
N VAL A 156 -0.64 -13.89 29.11
CA VAL A 156 -1.42 -12.83 28.45
C VAL A 156 -0.55 -11.97 27.54
N SER A 157 0.64 -11.55 28.00
CA SER A 157 1.57 -10.78 27.17
C SER A 157 2.02 -11.59 25.95
N ALA A 158 2.37 -12.86 26.12
CA ALA A 158 2.78 -13.73 25.01
C ALA A 158 1.64 -13.95 24.01
N GLN A 159 0.41 -14.11 24.49
CA GLN A 159 -0.79 -14.23 23.66
C GLN A 159 -1.04 -12.96 22.83
N ASN A 160 -0.88 -11.79 23.44
CA ASN A 160 -1.04 -10.50 22.75
C ASN A 160 0.03 -10.32 21.67
N ASP A 161 1.29 -10.67 21.96
CA ASP A 161 2.39 -10.66 20.99
C ASP A 161 2.12 -11.62 19.82
N ALA A 162 1.60 -12.81 20.10
CA ALA A 162 1.22 -13.79 19.09
C ALA A 162 0.11 -13.23 18.18
N ARG A 163 -0.99 -12.73 18.77
CA ARG A 163 -2.09 -12.10 18.02
C ARG A 163 -1.64 -10.92 17.18
N GLN A 164 -0.78 -10.06 17.72
CA GLN A 164 -0.26 -8.91 16.97
C GLN A 164 0.61 -9.36 15.79
N THR A 165 1.45 -10.37 15.99
CA THR A 165 2.33 -10.90 14.92
C THR A 165 1.50 -11.58 13.84
N GLN A 166 0.47 -12.35 14.22
CA GLN A 166 -0.47 -12.98 13.31
C GLN A 166 -1.20 -11.95 12.44
N ARG A 167 -1.79 -10.90 13.04
CA ARG A 167 -2.41 -9.80 12.28
C ARG A 167 -1.47 -9.12 11.29
N ARG A 168 -0.18 -9.02 11.63
CA ARG A 168 0.85 -8.47 10.72
C ARG A 168 1.14 -9.40 9.55
N ALA A 169 1.12 -10.71 9.76
CA ALA A 169 1.27 -11.70 8.68
C ALA A 169 0.05 -11.64 7.73
N GLU A 170 -1.17 -11.66 8.27
CA GLU A 170 -2.41 -11.55 7.50
C GLU A 170 -2.47 -10.26 6.67
N SER A 171 -2.15 -9.12 7.27
CA SER A 171 -2.10 -7.84 6.56
C SER A 171 -1.02 -7.82 5.47
N ALA A 172 0.12 -8.47 5.68
CA ALA A 172 1.14 -8.62 4.66
C ALA A 172 0.65 -9.51 3.51
N ALA A 173 -0.04 -10.62 3.80
CA ALA A 173 -0.59 -11.51 2.78
C ALA A 173 -1.59 -10.79 1.86
N ALA A 174 -2.45 -9.95 2.42
CA ALA A 174 -3.43 -9.17 1.65
C ALA A 174 -2.82 -8.03 0.79
N THR A 175 -1.53 -7.71 0.96
CA THR A 175 -0.91 -6.54 0.30
C THR A 175 -0.84 -6.69 -1.23
N THR A 176 -0.48 -7.87 -1.72
CA THR A 176 -0.41 -8.13 -3.17
C THR A 176 -1.82 -8.08 -3.77
N GLU A 177 -2.78 -8.79 -3.17
CA GLU A 177 -4.17 -8.76 -3.61
C GLU A 177 -4.74 -7.34 -3.66
N ALA A 178 -4.54 -6.54 -2.61
CA ALA A 178 -4.99 -5.15 -2.58
C ALA A 178 -4.38 -4.32 -3.72
N ARG A 179 -3.09 -4.50 -4.03
CA ARG A 179 -2.40 -3.81 -5.13
C ARG A 179 -2.99 -4.14 -6.50
N TYR A 180 -3.41 -5.39 -6.69
CA TYR A 180 -4.02 -5.91 -7.91
C TYR A 180 -5.55 -5.88 -7.90
N SER A 181 -6.19 -5.34 -6.86
CA SER A 181 -7.64 -5.20 -6.85
C SER A 181 -8.14 -4.38 -8.06
N PRO A 182 -9.25 -4.78 -8.71
CA PRO A 182 -9.73 -4.13 -9.94
C PRO A 182 -9.86 -2.61 -9.86
N VAL A 183 -10.37 -2.10 -8.74
CA VAL A 183 -10.52 -0.66 -8.49
C VAL A 183 -9.15 0.02 -8.41
N THR A 184 -8.20 -0.58 -7.70
CA THR A 184 -6.84 -0.03 -7.54
C THR A 184 -6.08 -0.02 -8.86
N VAL A 185 -6.21 -1.09 -9.66
CA VAL A 185 -5.60 -1.17 -11.00
C VAL A 185 -6.15 -0.07 -11.89
N LYS A 186 -7.48 0.12 -11.95
CA LYS A 186 -8.06 1.19 -12.77
C LYS A 186 -7.62 2.58 -12.33
N ASN A 187 -7.67 2.87 -11.03
CA ASN A 187 -7.21 4.15 -10.48
C ASN A 187 -5.73 4.40 -10.78
N ARG A 188 -4.90 3.36 -10.73
CA ARG A 188 -3.48 3.43 -11.09
C ARG A 188 -3.31 3.78 -12.56
N ILE A 189 -4.00 3.09 -13.46
CA ILE A 189 -3.98 3.39 -14.90
C ILE A 189 -4.41 4.84 -15.16
N ASP A 190 -5.50 5.31 -14.53
CA ASP A 190 -5.95 6.70 -14.69
C ASP A 190 -4.91 7.71 -14.20
N LYS A 191 -4.24 7.42 -13.09
CA LYS A 191 -3.16 8.26 -12.57
C LYS A 191 -1.95 8.26 -13.50
N LEU A 192 -1.54 7.09 -14.00
CA LEU A 192 -0.43 6.99 -14.96
C LEU A 192 -0.74 7.78 -16.24
N HIS A 193 -1.93 7.64 -16.82
CA HIS A 193 -2.33 8.44 -17.99
C HIS A 193 -2.41 9.94 -17.70
N ALA A 194 -2.82 10.34 -16.49
CA ALA A 194 -2.82 11.75 -16.10
C ALA A 194 -1.40 12.31 -15.98
N ASP A 195 -0.50 11.57 -15.35
CA ASP A 195 0.90 11.97 -15.19
C ASP A 195 1.65 11.93 -16.53
N GLN A 196 1.33 10.99 -17.42
CA GLN A 196 1.85 10.92 -18.78
C GLN A 196 1.52 12.19 -19.56
N ARG A 197 0.26 12.61 -19.53
CA ARG A 197 -0.19 13.85 -20.17
C ARG A 197 0.40 15.11 -19.51
N ALA A 198 0.75 15.05 -18.24
CA ALA A 198 1.44 16.16 -17.58
C ALA A 198 2.86 16.31 -18.12
N ASP A 199 3.64 15.23 -18.12
CA ASP A 199 5.02 15.25 -18.61
C ASP A 199 5.09 15.56 -20.11
N GLN A 200 4.15 15.05 -20.92
CA GLN A 200 4.07 15.38 -22.35
C GLN A 200 3.80 16.87 -22.58
N ARG A 201 2.88 17.48 -21.83
CA ARG A 201 2.62 18.93 -21.90
C ARG A 201 3.81 19.78 -21.47
N GLU A 202 4.61 19.27 -20.54
CA GLU A 202 5.83 19.95 -20.11
C GLU A 202 6.96 19.81 -21.14
N ARG A 203 7.10 18.61 -21.74
CA ARG A 203 8.05 18.35 -22.83
C ARG A 203 7.77 19.20 -24.07
N ASP A 204 6.50 19.26 -24.47
CA ASP A 204 6.08 19.88 -25.73
C ASP A 204 5.78 21.37 -25.59
N GLY A 205 5.68 21.88 -24.36
CA GLY A 205 5.18 23.22 -24.09
C GLY A 205 3.66 23.27 -24.20
N HIS A 206 3.06 24.28 -23.56
CA HIS A 206 1.62 24.47 -23.60
C HIS A 206 1.25 25.93 -23.32
N GLU A 207 0.02 26.29 -23.66
CA GLU A 207 -0.54 27.59 -23.31
C GLU A 207 -1.64 27.42 -22.26
N ARG A 208 -1.70 28.36 -21.31
CA ARG A 208 -2.74 28.44 -20.29
C ARG A 208 -3.54 29.72 -20.49
N THR A 209 -4.84 29.59 -20.77
CA THR A 209 -5.75 30.76 -20.76
C THR A 209 -5.93 31.24 -19.32
N LEU A 210 -5.62 32.51 -19.07
CA LEU A 210 -5.80 33.14 -17.75
C LEU A 210 -7.23 33.66 -17.60
N PHE A 211 -7.68 34.47 -18.55
CA PHE A 211 -9.04 34.98 -18.62
C PHE A 211 -9.40 35.38 -20.05
N VAL A 212 -10.69 35.56 -20.29
CA VAL A 212 -11.25 36.02 -21.56
C VAL A 212 -11.90 37.38 -21.32
N LEU A 213 -11.51 38.39 -22.09
CA LEU A 213 -12.08 39.74 -22.04
C LEU A 213 -12.64 40.09 -23.42
N GLY A 214 -13.97 40.02 -23.56
CA GLY A 214 -14.63 40.13 -24.87
C GLY A 214 -14.18 39.01 -25.80
N ASP A 215 -13.72 39.37 -26.99
CA ASP A 215 -13.18 38.43 -27.99
C ASP A 215 -11.68 38.12 -27.78
N THR A 216 -11.01 38.78 -26.83
CA THR A 216 -9.57 38.62 -26.61
C THR A 216 -9.28 37.61 -25.50
N LYS A 217 -8.49 36.58 -25.82
CA LYS A 217 -7.98 35.60 -24.84
C LYS A 217 -6.60 36.02 -24.36
N GLN A 218 -6.46 36.26 -23.06
CA GLN A 218 -5.15 36.43 -22.45
C GLN A 218 -4.58 35.06 -22.08
N VAL A 219 -3.41 34.74 -22.65
CA VAL A 219 -2.76 33.43 -22.53
C VAL A 219 -1.37 33.58 -21.96
N GLU A 220 -0.97 32.62 -21.13
CA GLU A 220 0.38 32.44 -20.65
C GLU A 220 1.03 31.29 -21.41
N GLN A 221 2.21 31.53 -21.99
CA GLN A 221 2.93 30.55 -22.79
C GLN A 221 4.02 29.87 -21.98
N PHE A 222 4.04 28.55 -22.02
CA PHE A 222 5.10 27.72 -21.44
C PHE A 222 5.87 27.08 -22.60
N PRO A 223 7.14 27.47 -22.85
CA PRO A 223 7.90 26.93 -23.95
C PRO A 223 8.21 25.44 -23.75
N PRO A 224 8.49 24.69 -24.82
CA PRO A 224 8.93 23.30 -24.73
C PRO A 224 10.19 23.17 -23.85
N ALA A 225 10.27 22.07 -23.09
CA ALA A 225 11.48 21.74 -22.34
C ALA A 225 12.67 21.53 -23.28
N GLN A 226 13.87 21.92 -22.81
CA GLN A 226 15.12 21.87 -23.57
C GLN A 226 16.25 21.20 -22.77
N GLY A 227 17.29 20.75 -23.48
CA GLY A 227 18.50 20.16 -22.92
C GLY A 227 18.25 18.98 -21.99
N ALA A 228 19.05 18.87 -20.93
CA ALA A 228 19.00 17.76 -19.97
C ALA A 228 17.62 17.58 -19.30
N TYR A 229 16.83 18.66 -19.16
CA TYR A 229 15.50 18.54 -18.59
C TYR A 229 14.54 17.82 -19.53
N ARG A 230 14.65 18.07 -20.84
CA ARG A 230 13.86 17.38 -21.86
C ARG A 230 14.17 15.87 -21.89
N GLU A 231 15.45 15.52 -21.90
CA GLU A 231 15.90 14.12 -21.87
C GLU A 231 15.37 13.37 -20.64
N LEU A 232 15.36 14.04 -19.48
CA LEU A 232 14.80 13.50 -18.25
C LEU A 232 13.28 13.28 -18.35
N LEU A 233 12.54 14.19 -18.99
CA LEU A 233 11.10 14.01 -19.24
C LEU A 233 10.85 12.85 -20.21
N GLU A 234 11.63 12.73 -21.27
CA GLU A 234 11.54 11.62 -22.23
C GLU A 234 11.78 10.26 -21.56
N GLY A 235 12.78 10.16 -20.68
CA GLY A 235 13.01 8.95 -19.88
C GLY A 235 11.86 8.63 -18.91
N ARG A 236 11.25 9.64 -18.28
CA ARG A 236 10.05 9.45 -17.43
C ARG A 236 8.84 8.98 -18.23
N ILE A 237 8.64 9.56 -19.41
CA ILE A 237 7.58 9.20 -20.37
C ILE A 237 7.73 7.74 -20.79
N ALA A 238 8.92 7.34 -21.27
CA ALA A 238 9.16 5.96 -21.71
C ALA A 238 8.93 4.95 -20.59
N LYS A 239 9.44 5.22 -19.39
CA LYS A 239 9.19 4.38 -18.20
C LYS A 239 7.69 4.27 -17.88
N ARG A 240 6.95 5.37 -18.01
CA ARG A 240 5.52 5.38 -17.69
C ARG A 240 4.68 4.69 -18.76
N GLU A 241 5.08 4.75 -20.02
CA GLU A 241 4.43 4.00 -21.12
C GLU A 241 4.53 2.50 -20.91
N ASP A 242 5.69 2.01 -20.49
CA ASP A 242 5.88 0.61 -20.12
C ASP A 242 5.01 0.22 -18.90
N GLN A 243 4.92 1.08 -17.88
CA GLN A 243 3.99 0.87 -16.76
C GLN A 243 2.52 0.86 -17.19
N ILE A 244 2.11 1.79 -18.06
CA ILE A 244 0.74 1.84 -18.61
C ILE A 244 0.44 0.51 -19.32
N SER A 245 1.33 0.08 -20.21
CA SER A 245 1.18 -1.16 -20.98
C SER A 245 1.01 -2.37 -20.06
N TYR A 246 1.85 -2.50 -19.03
CA TYR A 246 1.74 -3.56 -18.03
C TYR A 246 0.39 -3.56 -17.31
N TRP A 247 -0.01 -2.40 -16.74
CA TRP A 247 -1.24 -2.33 -15.95
C TRP A 247 -2.51 -2.45 -16.81
N GLU A 248 -2.49 -2.00 -18.05
CA GLU A 248 -3.58 -2.20 -19.00
C GLU A 248 -3.74 -3.69 -19.37
N ALA A 249 -2.64 -4.41 -19.58
CA ALA A 249 -2.68 -5.86 -19.78
C ALA A 249 -3.28 -6.58 -18.56
N VAL A 250 -2.88 -6.20 -17.34
CA VAL A 250 -3.49 -6.71 -16.11
C VAL A 250 -4.99 -6.40 -16.06
N ARG A 251 -5.41 -5.19 -16.42
CA ARG A 251 -6.83 -4.81 -16.44
C ARG A 251 -7.62 -5.61 -17.47
N ALA A 252 -7.06 -5.84 -18.65
CA ALA A 252 -7.69 -6.66 -19.68
C ALA A 252 -7.91 -8.09 -19.18
N GLN A 253 -6.90 -8.70 -18.58
CA GLN A 253 -7.01 -10.03 -17.97
C GLN A 253 -8.06 -10.09 -16.85
N GLN A 254 -8.19 -9.03 -16.05
CA GLN A 254 -9.23 -8.95 -15.01
C GLN A 254 -10.64 -8.90 -15.60
N ILE A 255 -10.82 -8.20 -16.72
CA ILE A 255 -12.10 -8.14 -17.42
C ILE A 255 -12.42 -9.50 -18.04
N GLU A 256 -11.46 -10.12 -18.72
CA GLU A 256 -11.61 -11.43 -19.36
C GLU A 256 -11.95 -12.54 -18.35
N SER A 257 -11.29 -12.53 -17.19
CA SER A 257 -11.57 -13.47 -16.10
C SER A 257 -12.85 -13.16 -15.29
N GLY A 258 -13.57 -12.08 -15.62
CA GLY A 258 -14.76 -11.64 -14.90
C GLY A 258 -14.50 -11.03 -13.51
N LYS A 259 -13.23 -10.88 -13.10
CA LYS A 259 -12.85 -10.21 -11.84
C LYS A 259 -13.15 -8.71 -11.85
N ALA A 260 -13.10 -8.08 -13.02
CA ALA A 260 -13.42 -6.68 -13.21
C ALA A 260 -14.56 -6.51 -14.20
N THR A 261 -15.39 -5.50 -13.96
CA THR A 261 -16.44 -5.12 -14.89
C THR A 261 -15.88 -4.22 -16.00
N ASN A 262 -16.48 -4.30 -17.19
CA ASN A 262 -16.21 -3.40 -18.32
C ASN A 262 -17.39 -2.46 -18.57
N TYR A 263 -17.94 -1.91 -17.48
CA TYR A 263 -19.08 -1.00 -17.59
C TYR A 263 -18.68 0.34 -18.22
N GLY A 264 -19.61 0.87 -19.00
CA GLY A 264 -19.46 2.07 -19.81
C GLY A 264 -20.81 2.59 -20.29
N PRO A 265 -20.81 3.73 -21.01
CA PRO A 265 -22.04 4.34 -21.52
C PRO A 265 -22.76 3.50 -22.59
N ASP A 266 -22.07 2.53 -23.16
CA ASP A 266 -22.55 1.52 -24.12
C ASP A 266 -23.26 0.33 -23.44
N THR A 267 -22.95 0.07 -22.17
CA THR A 267 -23.51 -1.06 -21.41
C THR A 267 -24.59 -0.63 -20.41
N ILE A 268 -24.49 0.58 -19.86
CA ILE A 268 -25.43 1.10 -18.86
C ILE A 268 -26.23 2.26 -19.44
N SER A 269 -27.55 2.18 -19.32
CA SER A 269 -28.51 3.19 -19.78
C SER A 269 -29.18 3.93 -18.62
N LYS A 270 -29.77 5.09 -18.93
CA LYS A 270 -30.61 5.83 -17.96
C LYS A 270 -31.81 4.98 -17.56
N GLY A 271 -32.07 4.87 -16.25
CA GLY A 271 -33.15 4.07 -15.69
C GLY A 271 -32.77 2.63 -15.31
N ASP A 272 -31.56 2.16 -15.67
CA ASP A 272 -31.03 0.89 -15.18
C ASP A 272 -30.71 0.95 -13.68
N LEU A 273 -30.56 -0.21 -13.04
CA LEU A 273 -30.09 -0.32 -11.66
C LEU A 273 -28.61 -0.69 -11.63
N VAL A 274 -27.82 0.04 -10.86
CA VAL A 274 -26.39 -0.25 -10.63
C VAL A 274 -26.15 -0.55 -9.16
N GLN A 275 -25.26 -1.49 -8.89
CA GLN A 275 -24.90 -1.87 -7.53
C GLN A 275 -23.62 -1.14 -7.09
N TRP A 276 -23.68 -0.53 -5.92
CA TRP A 276 -22.55 0.11 -5.28
C TRP A 276 -22.62 -0.02 -3.76
N SER A 277 -21.51 -0.42 -3.14
CA SER A 277 -21.38 -0.64 -1.69
C SER A 277 -22.50 -1.51 -1.08
N GLY A 278 -22.99 -2.50 -1.83
CA GLY A 278 -24.07 -3.40 -1.41
C GLY A 278 -25.49 -2.91 -1.73
N GLY A 279 -25.69 -1.62 -2.01
CA GLY A 279 -26.98 -1.05 -2.39
C GLY A 279 -27.20 -1.01 -3.91
N TRP A 280 -28.45 -1.04 -4.35
CA TRP A 280 -28.85 -0.85 -5.75
C TRP A 280 -29.47 0.53 -5.95
N TYR A 281 -29.01 1.24 -6.97
CA TYR A 281 -29.41 2.62 -7.24
C TYR A 281 -29.83 2.79 -8.71
N PRO A 282 -30.91 3.54 -9.00
CA PRO A 282 -31.30 3.83 -10.36
C PRO A 282 -30.37 4.85 -11.01
N VAL A 283 -30.06 4.66 -12.28
CA VAL A 283 -29.21 5.57 -13.05
C VAL A 283 -30.01 6.78 -13.51
N VAL A 284 -29.66 7.97 -13.03
CA VAL A 284 -30.31 9.25 -13.38
C VAL A 284 -29.70 9.83 -14.66
N ARG A 285 -28.37 9.71 -14.82
CA ARG A 285 -27.64 10.21 -15.99
C ARG A 285 -26.41 9.35 -16.26
N VAL A 286 -26.11 9.14 -17.53
CA VAL A 286 -24.95 8.40 -18.01
C VAL A 286 -23.92 9.41 -18.53
N ASN A 287 -22.69 9.37 -18.02
CA ASN A 287 -21.56 10.16 -18.51
C ASN A 287 -20.49 9.24 -19.11
N LYS A 288 -19.48 9.81 -19.76
CA LYS A 288 -18.40 9.04 -20.40
C LYS A 288 -17.58 8.18 -19.44
N LYS A 289 -17.39 8.61 -18.18
CA LYS A 289 -16.54 7.92 -17.18
C LYS A 289 -17.27 7.50 -15.91
N SER A 290 -18.53 7.88 -15.78
CA SER A 290 -19.32 7.70 -14.56
C SER A 290 -20.80 7.70 -14.85
N VAL A 291 -21.58 7.22 -13.90
CA VAL A 291 -23.03 7.40 -13.85
C VAL A 291 -23.39 8.34 -12.70
N THR A 292 -24.50 9.03 -12.83
CA THR A 292 -25.10 9.81 -11.75
C THR A 292 -26.27 9.02 -11.18
N ILE A 293 -26.28 8.86 -9.86
CA ILE A 293 -27.32 8.18 -9.07
C ILE A 293 -27.98 9.20 -8.11
N PRO A 294 -29.17 8.91 -7.56
CA PRO A 294 -29.74 9.71 -6.48
C PRO A 294 -28.82 9.73 -5.26
N SER A 295 -29.03 10.69 -4.35
CA SER A 295 -28.29 10.76 -3.10
C SER A 295 -28.30 9.42 -2.35
N ILE A 296 -27.11 8.92 -2.04
CA ILE A 296 -26.92 7.69 -1.26
C ILE A 296 -27.47 7.83 0.16
N VAL A 297 -27.44 9.05 0.70
CA VAL A 297 -27.90 9.37 2.07
C VAL A 297 -29.30 9.99 2.10
N GLY A 298 -30.00 10.03 0.96
CA GLY A 298 -31.28 10.72 0.79
C GLY A 298 -31.13 12.23 0.54
N GLY A 299 -32.20 12.89 0.10
CA GLY A 299 -32.23 14.30 -0.27
C GLY A 299 -32.40 14.56 -1.77
N SER A 300 -32.33 15.84 -2.17
CA SER A 300 -32.61 16.29 -3.54
C SER A 300 -31.39 16.37 -4.47
N TRP A 301 -30.18 16.09 -3.96
CA TRP A 301 -28.97 16.07 -4.77
C TRP A 301 -28.66 14.68 -5.32
N THR A 302 -27.64 14.63 -6.17
CA THR A 302 -27.22 13.42 -6.88
C THR A 302 -25.75 13.12 -6.65
N ASP A 303 -25.39 11.84 -6.55
CA ASP A 303 -24.01 11.38 -6.43
C ASP A 303 -23.47 10.88 -7.78
N THR A 304 -22.16 11.02 -8.01
CA THR A 304 -21.50 10.57 -9.25
C THR A 304 -20.57 9.39 -8.97
N MET A 305 -20.85 8.25 -9.60
CA MET A 305 -20.13 6.99 -9.40
C MET A 305 -19.33 6.60 -10.65
N PRO A 306 -18.00 6.47 -10.54
CA PRO A 306 -17.17 5.93 -11.63
C PRO A 306 -17.54 4.47 -11.95
N TYR A 307 -17.58 4.12 -13.23
CA TYR A 307 -17.98 2.77 -13.68
C TYR A 307 -17.21 1.64 -13.01
N HIS A 308 -15.90 1.80 -12.87
CA HIS A 308 -15.01 0.77 -12.32
C HIS A 308 -15.20 0.48 -10.82
N LYS A 309 -16.04 1.26 -10.12
CA LYS A 309 -16.42 1.03 -8.72
C LYS A 309 -17.76 0.30 -8.57
N LEU A 310 -18.49 0.11 -9.66
CA LEU A 310 -19.78 -0.59 -9.65
C LEU A 310 -19.54 -2.09 -9.60
N SER A 311 -20.29 -2.79 -8.75
CA SER A 311 -20.19 -4.23 -8.55
C SER A 311 -21.25 -5.03 -9.31
N GLY A 312 -22.27 -4.37 -9.85
CA GLY A 312 -23.37 -5.02 -10.56
C GLY A 312 -24.21 -4.05 -11.38
N HIS A 313 -24.97 -4.60 -12.33
CA HIS A 313 -25.86 -3.89 -13.24
C HIS A 313 -27.08 -4.77 -13.55
N LYS A 314 -28.27 -4.17 -13.59
CA LYS A 314 -29.53 -4.79 -14.02
C LYS A 314 -30.24 -3.82 -14.96
N ARG A 315 -30.80 -4.35 -16.05
CA ARG A 315 -31.60 -3.52 -16.97
C ARG A 315 -32.90 -3.11 -16.31
N ARG A 316 -33.43 -1.96 -16.72
CA ARG A 316 -34.71 -1.41 -16.23
C ARG A 316 -35.85 -2.43 -16.20
N ASP A 317 -35.95 -3.28 -17.23
CA ASP A 317 -37.04 -4.26 -17.36
C ASP A 317 -36.92 -5.44 -16.37
N GLU A 318 -35.70 -5.79 -15.96
CA GLU A 318 -35.42 -6.84 -14.97
C GLU A 318 -35.56 -6.33 -13.53
N GLY A 319 -35.30 -5.04 -13.31
CA GLY A 319 -35.47 -4.37 -12.02
C GLY A 319 -36.93 -4.27 -11.58
N ALA A 320 -37.85 -4.04 -12.52
CA ALA A 320 -39.29 -3.97 -12.26
C ALA A 320 -39.88 -5.31 -11.79
N GLN A 321 -39.40 -6.44 -12.34
CA GLN A 321 -39.82 -7.78 -11.88
C GLN A 321 -39.30 -8.13 -10.49
N THR A 322 -38.10 -7.67 -10.12
CA THR A 322 -37.54 -7.94 -8.78
C THR A 322 -38.25 -7.10 -7.71
N ALA A 323 -38.61 -5.85 -8.01
CA ALA A 323 -39.38 -5.01 -7.08
C ALA A 323 -40.80 -5.54 -6.87
N ALA A 324 -41.48 -6.02 -7.93
CA ALA A 324 -42.79 -6.64 -7.83
C ALA A 324 -42.78 -7.95 -7.01
N ALA A 325 -41.71 -8.75 -7.07
CA ALA A 325 -41.59 -9.97 -6.27
C ALA A 325 -41.35 -9.69 -4.76
N GLY A 326 -40.74 -8.55 -4.42
CA GLY A 326 -40.55 -8.13 -3.03
C GLY A 326 -41.84 -7.64 -2.37
N THR A 327 -42.71 -6.95 -3.11
CA THR A 327 -43.97 -6.39 -2.57
C THR A 327 -45.03 -7.48 -2.29
N VAL A 328 -45.06 -8.56 -3.09
CA VAL A 328 -46.01 -9.68 -2.86
C VAL A 328 -45.68 -10.49 -1.60
N SER A 329 -44.45 -10.40 -1.07
CA SER A 329 -44.05 -11.15 0.13
C SER A 329 -44.48 -10.49 1.44
N GLU A 330 -44.80 -9.19 1.45
CA GLU A 330 -45.27 -8.46 2.65
C GLU A 330 -46.80 -8.46 2.80
N GLU A 331 -47.58 -8.72 1.73
CA GLU A 331 -49.06 -8.75 1.79
C GLU A 331 -49.67 -10.11 2.17
N THR A 332 -48.88 -11.17 2.35
CA THR A 332 -49.37 -12.51 2.77
C THR A 332 -49.21 -12.84 4.25
N CYS A 333 -48.89 -11.86 5.10
CA CYS A 333 -48.84 -12.04 6.55
C CYS A 333 -49.66 -10.94 7.26
N SER A 334 -50.98 -11.08 7.24
CA SER A 334 -51.92 -10.40 8.15
C SER A 334 -53.07 -11.34 8.47
#